data_AF-A0A4Q1EQX4-F1
#
_entry.id   AF-A0A4Q1EQX4-F1
#
_cell.length_a   1.000
_cell.length_b   1.000
_cell.length_c   1.000
_cell.angle_alpha   90.00
_cell.angle_beta   90.00
_cell.angle_gamma   90.00
#
_symmetry.space_group_name_H-M   'P 1'
#
loop_
_entity.id
_entity.type
_entity.pdbx_description
1 polymer ?
#
loop_
_entity_poly.entity_id
_entity_poly.type
_entity_poly.pdbx_seq_one_letter_code
_entity_poly.pdbx_strand_id
1 'polypeptide(L)'
;MKNIAIIFSVLCMQLWNAQNVYLTKVEKTNDNTDKFFYKKEETIADAVYLGEVEVQGFSKDDALTFSLVYKKAKEIGANTFQLKPFENVDGTPQAFNASNYKVALYYTPKEKLSVQHGEMYIFASSEKDQKISINRKDYIISPRSFLKLKVIPGEIYTVSTKKLLGSTVKIQPKATDDNVYFQISSLKVKPDNLGVGGLNLKSGDIIGLEKSYAEFLSVIYKESKP
;
A
#
# COMPACT_ATOMS: atom_id res chain seq x y z
N MET A 1 24.86 37.55 8.76
CA MET A 1 24.81 36.12 9.16
C MET A 1 23.39 35.58 9.35
N LYS A 2 22.48 36.28 10.06
CA LYS A 2 21.10 35.82 10.30
C LYS A 2 20.31 35.50 9.00
N ASN A 3 20.46 36.33 7.96
CA ASN A 3 19.76 36.14 6.68
C ASN A 3 20.29 34.94 5.87
N ILE A 4 21.59 34.64 5.96
CA ILE A 4 22.19 33.46 5.30
C ILE A 4 21.70 32.18 5.98
N ALA A 5 21.61 32.18 7.31
CA ALA A 5 21.06 31.04 8.06
C ALA A 5 19.58 30.78 7.72
N ILE A 6 18.78 31.83 7.51
CA ILE A 6 17.38 31.70 7.08
C ILE A 6 17.30 31.13 5.66
N ILE A 7 18.09 31.65 4.71
CA ILE A 7 18.11 31.14 3.33
C ILE A 7 18.57 29.68 3.29
N PHE A 8 19.61 29.33 4.04
CA PHE A 8 20.09 27.96 4.16
C PHE A 8 19.03 27.04 4.80
N SER A 9 18.35 27.50 5.85
CA SER A 9 17.27 26.75 6.49
C SER A 9 16.09 26.51 5.54
N VAL A 10 15.68 27.51 4.76
CA VAL A 10 14.63 27.38 3.74
C VAL A 10 15.06 26.40 2.63
N LEU A 11 16.31 26.46 2.18
CA LEU A 11 16.85 25.52 1.18
C LEU A 11 16.89 24.08 1.72
N CYS A 12 17.31 23.88 2.98
CA CYS A 12 17.32 22.55 3.61
C CYS A 12 15.90 21.98 3.81
N MET A 13 14.88 22.83 4.05
CA MET A 13 13.49 22.37 4.14
C MET A 13 12.97 21.82 2.80
N GLN A 14 13.44 22.35 1.67
CA GLN A 14 13.09 21.83 0.33
C GLN A 14 13.69 20.43 0.08
N LEU A 15 14.76 20.06 0.78
CA LEU A 15 15.41 18.75 0.65
C LEU A 15 14.75 17.65 1.49
N TRP A 16 13.76 17.98 2.33
CA TRP A 16 13.16 17.01 3.26
C TRP A 16 12.15 16.05 2.61
N ASN A 17 11.69 16.32 1.39
CA ASN A 17 10.77 15.44 0.67
C ASN A 17 11.27 15.17 -0.75
N ALA A 18 12.16 14.19 -0.90
CA ALA A 18 12.74 13.81 -2.18
C ALA A 18 12.23 12.44 -2.67
N GLN A 19 10.97 12.08 -2.38
CA GLN A 19 10.36 10.97 -3.11
C GLN A 19 9.77 11.47 -4.42
N ASN A 20 10.33 11.00 -5.52
CA ASN A 20 9.91 11.31 -6.87
C ASN A 20 9.32 10.07 -7.55
N VAL A 21 8.31 10.28 -8.38
CA VAL A 21 7.67 9.23 -9.17
C VAL A 21 7.72 9.65 -10.63
N TYR A 22 8.51 8.95 -11.43
CA TYR A 22 8.74 9.27 -12.84
C TYR A 22 8.16 8.19 -13.74
N LEU A 23 7.49 8.61 -14.81
CA LEU A 23 7.18 7.72 -15.93
C LEU A 23 8.44 7.62 -16.79
N THR A 24 9.24 6.57 -16.58
CA THR A 24 10.58 6.45 -17.16
C THR A 24 10.57 5.79 -18.53
N LYS A 25 9.53 5.01 -18.85
CA LYS A 25 9.36 4.42 -20.17
C LYS A 25 7.89 4.44 -20.58
N VAL A 26 7.64 4.82 -21.84
CA VAL A 26 6.36 4.63 -22.51
C VAL A 26 6.62 3.85 -23.79
N GLU A 27 6.14 2.62 -23.82
CA GLU A 27 6.21 1.74 -24.99
C GLU A 27 4.97 1.95 -25.87
N LYS A 28 3.79 2.00 -25.25
CA LYS A 28 2.48 2.15 -25.89
C LYS A 28 1.54 2.91 -24.97
N THR A 29 0.51 3.50 -25.57
CA THR A 29 -0.65 4.03 -24.85
C THR A 29 -1.90 3.23 -25.20
N ASN A 30 -2.90 3.28 -24.34
CA ASN A 30 -4.21 2.68 -24.56
C ASN A 30 -5.30 3.69 -24.18
N ASP A 31 -6.37 3.80 -24.96
CA ASP A 31 -7.49 4.70 -24.67
C ASP A 31 -8.45 4.06 -23.65
N ASN A 32 -7.93 3.79 -22.46
CA ASN A 32 -8.64 3.13 -21.39
C ASN A 32 -9.01 4.11 -20.27
N THR A 33 -10.29 4.10 -19.88
CA THR A 33 -10.84 4.97 -18.84
C THR A 33 -11.12 4.25 -17.52
N ASP A 34 -10.67 3.02 -17.35
CA ASP A 34 -10.86 2.25 -16.12
C ASP A 34 -10.32 2.99 -14.89
N LYS A 35 -11.14 3.06 -13.84
CA LYS A 35 -10.74 3.66 -12.55
C LYS A 35 -9.90 2.74 -11.67
N PHE A 36 -9.97 1.42 -11.90
CA PHE A 36 -9.21 0.48 -11.07
C PHE A 36 -7.75 0.42 -11.50
N PHE A 37 -6.87 0.03 -10.57
CA PHE A 37 -5.46 -0.20 -10.84
C PHE A 37 -4.97 -1.38 -10.02
N TYR A 38 -5.07 -2.58 -10.59
CA TYR A 38 -4.88 -3.83 -9.87
C TYR A 38 -3.50 -4.44 -10.11
N LYS A 39 -3.04 -5.26 -9.18
CA LYS A 39 -1.86 -6.07 -9.39
C LYS A 39 -2.15 -7.07 -10.52
N LYS A 40 -1.26 -7.13 -11.51
CA LYS A 40 -1.29 -8.11 -12.58
C LYS A 40 -0.84 -9.46 -12.02
N GLU A 41 -1.64 -10.49 -12.27
CA GLU A 41 -1.24 -11.87 -12.02
C GLU A 41 -0.27 -12.37 -13.09
N GLU A 42 0.72 -13.16 -12.68
CA GLU A 42 1.77 -13.67 -13.59
C GLU A 42 1.18 -14.51 -14.73
N THR A 43 0.08 -15.21 -14.47
CA THR A 43 -0.59 -16.12 -15.39
C THR A 43 -1.39 -15.43 -16.51
N ILE A 44 -1.58 -14.11 -16.43
CA ILE A 44 -2.33 -13.36 -17.46
C ILE A 44 -1.38 -13.04 -18.63
N ALA A 45 -1.50 -13.83 -19.71
CA ALA A 45 -0.73 -13.66 -20.95
C ALA A 45 -1.24 -12.51 -21.83
N ASP A 46 -2.52 -12.15 -21.73
CA ASP A 46 -3.18 -11.16 -22.60
C ASP A 46 -2.96 -9.70 -22.16
N ALA A 47 -2.10 -9.47 -21.17
CA ALA A 47 -1.80 -8.12 -20.69
C ALA A 47 -0.84 -7.41 -21.66
N VAL A 48 -1.24 -6.22 -22.13
CA VAL A 48 -0.44 -5.40 -23.02
C VAL A 48 0.47 -4.51 -22.19
N TYR A 49 1.78 -4.71 -22.31
CA TYR A 49 2.78 -3.85 -21.68
C TYR A 49 2.73 -2.43 -22.29
N LEU A 50 2.66 -1.42 -21.42
CA LEU A 50 2.53 -0.01 -21.81
C LEU A 50 3.75 0.84 -21.42
N GLY A 51 4.41 0.53 -20.30
CA GLY A 51 5.52 1.35 -19.83
C GLY A 51 6.00 1.02 -18.43
N GLU A 52 6.85 1.89 -17.89
CA GLU A 52 7.45 1.76 -16.55
C GLU A 52 7.35 3.08 -15.79
N VAL A 53 7.03 2.96 -14.50
CA VAL A 53 7.18 4.02 -13.51
C VAL A 53 8.30 3.65 -12.56
N GLU A 54 9.16 4.61 -12.25
CA GLU A 54 10.21 4.48 -11.25
C GLU A 54 9.91 5.37 -10.06
N VAL A 55 9.97 4.79 -8.86
CA VAL A 55 9.85 5.49 -7.59
C VAL A 55 11.24 5.63 -6.99
N GLN A 56 11.69 6.86 -6.79
CA GLN A 56 13.00 7.20 -6.25
C GLN A 56 12.84 7.97 -4.94
N GLY A 57 13.58 7.58 -3.91
CA GLY A 57 13.48 8.14 -2.57
C GLY A 57 12.46 7.40 -1.67
N PHE A 58 12.67 7.51 -0.37
CA PHE A 58 11.78 6.92 0.63
C PHE A 58 10.66 7.89 1.02
N SER A 59 9.44 7.38 1.12
CA SER A 59 8.30 8.08 1.73
C SER A 59 7.63 7.18 2.75
N LYS A 60 7.13 7.81 3.82
CA LYS A 60 6.26 7.17 4.82
C LYS A 60 4.79 7.25 4.44
N ASP A 61 4.46 8.09 3.46
CA ASP A 61 3.10 8.27 2.95
C ASP A 61 2.88 7.41 1.72
N ASP A 62 2.67 6.11 1.93
CA ASP A 62 2.44 5.15 0.85
C ASP A 62 1.17 5.49 0.04
N ALA A 63 0.20 6.19 0.63
CA ALA A 63 -1.01 6.62 -0.06
C ALA A 63 -0.71 7.74 -1.08
N LEU A 64 0.15 8.70 -0.71
CA LEU A 64 0.66 9.70 -1.66
C LEU A 64 1.48 9.04 -2.76
N THR A 65 2.38 8.12 -2.42
CA THR A 65 3.18 7.37 -3.41
C THR A 65 2.27 6.62 -4.39
N PHE A 66 1.28 5.90 -3.89
CA PHE A 66 0.28 5.21 -4.70
C PHE A 66 -0.46 6.16 -5.63
N SER A 67 -0.94 7.31 -5.12
CA SER A 67 -1.66 8.30 -5.91
C SER A 67 -0.83 8.84 -7.08
N LEU A 68 0.47 9.08 -6.86
CA LEU A 68 1.39 9.52 -7.90
C LEU A 68 1.63 8.42 -8.95
N VAL A 69 1.89 7.18 -8.52
CA VAL A 69 2.07 6.03 -9.43
C VAL A 69 0.79 5.79 -10.24
N TYR A 70 -0.36 5.80 -9.58
CA TYR A 70 -1.68 5.66 -10.20
C TYR A 70 -1.89 6.75 -11.25
N LYS A 71 -1.63 8.01 -10.93
CA LYS A 71 -1.76 9.12 -11.89
C LYS A 71 -0.90 8.90 -13.14
N LYS A 72 0.36 8.49 -12.96
CA LYS A 72 1.27 8.15 -14.08
C LYS A 72 0.79 6.96 -14.91
N ALA A 73 0.24 5.94 -14.25
CA ALA A 73 -0.38 4.81 -14.94
C ALA A 73 -1.56 5.24 -15.81
N LYS A 74 -2.42 6.14 -15.30
CA LYS A 74 -3.58 6.66 -16.03
C LYS A 74 -3.22 7.59 -17.19
N GLU A 75 -2.09 8.30 -17.12
CA GLU A 75 -1.57 9.10 -18.24
C GLU A 75 -1.35 8.25 -19.52
N ILE A 76 -1.10 6.94 -19.41
CA ILE A 76 -0.88 6.04 -20.54
C ILE A 76 -1.97 4.95 -20.74
N GLY A 77 -3.03 4.98 -19.93
CA GLY A 77 -4.15 4.02 -20.02
C GLY A 77 -3.95 2.70 -19.28
N ALA A 78 -2.96 2.60 -18.38
CA ALA A 78 -2.74 1.37 -17.63
C ALA A 78 -3.81 1.15 -16.55
N ASN A 79 -4.26 -0.10 -16.39
CA ASN A 79 -5.20 -0.55 -15.35
C ASN A 79 -4.68 -1.70 -14.51
N THR A 80 -3.49 -2.21 -14.83
CA THR A 80 -2.81 -3.24 -14.04
C THR A 80 -1.32 -2.99 -13.95
N PHE A 81 -0.66 -3.55 -12.94
CA PHE A 81 0.76 -3.34 -12.70
C PHE A 81 1.49 -4.55 -12.09
N GLN A 82 2.80 -4.58 -12.25
CA GLN A 82 3.65 -5.56 -11.57
C GLN A 82 4.93 -4.87 -11.09
N LEU A 83 5.44 -5.30 -9.93
CA LEU A 83 6.76 -4.87 -9.48
C LEU A 83 7.83 -5.43 -10.42
N LYS A 84 8.70 -4.56 -10.92
CA LYS A 84 9.84 -4.94 -11.75
C LYS A 84 11.11 -4.78 -10.91
N PRO A 85 11.80 -5.88 -10.55
CA PRO A 85 13.05 -5.78 -9.80
C PRO A 85 14.13 -5.09 -10.65
N PHE A 86 15.04 -4.39 -9.99
CA PHE A 86 16.30 -4.01 -10.63
C PHE A 86 17.16 -5.24 -10.85
N GLU A 87 18.08 -5.18 -11.79
CA GLU A 87 19.01 -6.27 -12.07
C GLU A 87 20.39 -5.93 -11.49
N ASN A 88 21.08 -6.93 -10.96
CA ASN A 88 22.50 -6.88 -10.64
C ASN A 88 23.33 -6.89 -11.93
N VAL A 89 24.64 -6.66 -11.83
CA VAL A 89 25.57 -6.69 -12.98
C VAL A 89 25.56 -8.06 -13.68
N ASP A 90 25.25 -9.13 -12.96
CA ASP A 90 25.14 -10.51 -13.47
C ASP A 90 23.73 -10.85 -14.02
N GLY A 91 22.81 -9.88 -14.08
CA GLY A 91 21.44 -10.05 -14.55
C GLY A 91 20.47 -10.67 -13.53
N THR A 92 20.93 -10.98 -12.30
CA THR A 92 20.05 -11.51 -11.26
C THR A 92 19.17 -10.41 -10.64
N PRO A 93 17.94 -10.71 -10.18
CA PRO A 93 17.06 -9.71 -9.60
C PRO A 93 17.57 -9.24 -8.23
N GLN A 94 17.59 -7.91 -8.04
CA GLN A 94 17.89 -7.26 -6.77
C GLN A 94 16.73 -7.42 -5.78
N ALA A 95 17.06 -7.44 -4.49
CA ALA A 95 16.07 -7.39 -3.43
C ALA A 95 15.26 -6.07 -3.52
N PHE A 96 13.97 -6.15 -3.19
CA PHE A 96 13.12 -4.97 -3.16
C PHE A 96 13.67 -3.90 -2.22
N ASN A 97 13.72 -2.66 -2.72
CA ASN A 97 14.11 -1.48 -1.96
C ASN A 97 12.95 -0.48 -1.94
N ALA A 98 12.39 -0.22 -0.77
CA ALA A 98 11.27 0.73 -0.62
C ALA A 98 11.62 2.18 -1.03
N SER A 99 12.92 2.49 -1.12
CA SER A 99 13.42 3.80 -1.57
C SER A 99 13.73 3.83 -3.06
N ASN A 100 13.75 2.70 -3.75
CA ASN A 100 14.03 2.64 -5.18
C ASN A 100 13.45 1.37 -5.81
N TYR A 101 12.37 1.52 -6.57
CA TYR A 101 11.72 0.39 -7.26
C TYR A 101 11.04 0.82 -8.55
N LYS A 102 10.85 -0.15 -9.45
CA LYS A 102 10.12 0.03 -10.71
C LYS A 102 8.79 -0.71 -10.68
N VAL A 103 7.81 -0.10 -11.33
CA VAL A 103 6.48 -0.66 -11.56
C VAL A 103 6.27 -0.74 -13.06
N ALA A 104 6.15 -1.96 -13.58
CA ALA A 104 5.75 -2.20 -14.96
C ALA A 104 4.23 -2.01 -15.07
N LEU A 105 3.82 -1.28 -16.10
CA LEU A 105 2.45 -0.86 -16.33
C LEU A 105 1.84 -1.60 -17.51
N TYR A 106 0.61 -2.06 -17.34
CA TYR A 106 -0.10 -2.86 -18.32
C TYR A 106 -1.55 -2.40 -18.50
N TYR A 107 -2.06 -2.62 -19.70
CA TYR A 107 -3.49 -2.73 -19.94
C TYR A 107 -3.89 -4.21 -19.96
N THR A 108 -4.85 -4.58 -19.13
CA THR A 108 -5.45 -5.91 -19.11
C THR A 108 -6.95 -5.75 -19.31
N PRO A 109 -7.57 -6.40 -20.31
CA PRO A 109 -9.01 -6.37 -20.49
C PRO A 109 -9.75 -6.85 -19.24
N LYS A 110 -10.84 -6.19 -18.86
CA LYS A 110 -11.52 -6.42 -17.59
C LYS A 110 -12.03 -7.86 -17.42
N GLU A 111 -12.49 -8.46 -18.50
CA GLU A 111 -12.94 -9.84 -18.60
C GLU A 111 -11.83 -10.88 -18.38
N LYS A 112 -10.56 -10.47 -18.46
CA LYS A 112 -9.38 -11.31 -18.20
C LYS A 112 -8.84 -11.16 -16.79
N LEU A 113 -9.37 -10.24 -15.99
CA LEU A 113 -8.98 -10.08 -14.60
C LEU A 113 -9.58 -11.22 -13.79
N SER A 114 -8.71 -12.10 -13.26
CA SER A 114 -9.13 -13.11 -12.31
C SER A 114 -9.58 -12.43 -11.01
N VAL A 115 -10.79 -12.73 -10.56
CA VAL A 115 -11.24 -12.31 -9.23
C VAL A 115 -10.67 -13.29 -8.22
N GLN A 116 -9.78 -12.80 -7.34
CA GLN A 116 -9.33 -13.57 -6.19
C GLN A 116 -10.39 -13.44 -5.09
N HIS A 117 -10.86 -14.59 -4.61
CA HIS A 117 -11.90 -14.66 -3.58
C HIS A 117 -11.37 -15.33 -2.33
N GLY A 118 -11.89 -14.89 -1.18
CA GLY A 118 -11.75 -15.63 0.07
C GLY A 118 -10.41 -15.45 0.77
N GLU A 119 -9.75 -14.30 0.60
CA GLU A 119 -8.58 -13.94 1.38
C GLU A 119 -8.80 -12.63 2.15
N MET A 120 -8.28 -12.59 3.37
CA MET A 120 -8.20 -11.40 4.22
C MET A 120 -6.75 -10.95 4.32
N TYR A 121 -6.52 -9.68 3.99
CA TYR A 121 -5.23 -9.02 4.08
C TYR A 121 -5.25 -7.99 5.22
N ILE A 122 -4.24 -8.02 6.08
CA ILE A 122 -4.10 -7.06 7.18
C ILE A 122 -2.71 -6.43 7.13
N PHE A 123 -2.64 -5.17 6.73
CA PHE A 123 -1.40 -4.40 6.56
C PHE A 123 -1.01 -3.65 7.83
N ALA A 124 0.27 -3.68 8.19
CA ALA A 124 0.86 -2.85 9.24
C ALA A 124 1.66 -1.70 8.63
N SER A 125 0.99 -0.56 8.45
CA SER A 125 1.62 0.67 7.94
C SER A 125 2.29 1.51 9.03
N SER A 126 2.31 1.03 10.28
CA SER A 126 2.95 1.74 11.39
C SER A 126 4.45 1.52 11.38
N GLU A 127 5.21 2.49 11.91
CA GLU A 127 6.65 2.36 12.16
C GLU A 127 6.99 1.41 13.31
N LYS A 128 5.98 0.91 14.04
CA LYS A 128 6.15 -0.01 15.16
C LYS A 128 5.38 -1.30 14.91
N ASP A 129 5.83 -2.37 15.56
CA ASP A 129 5.10 -3.63 15.59
C ASP A 129 3.65 -3.42 16.05
N GLN A 130 2.72 -4.03 15.34
CA GLN A 130 1.30 -4.02 15.68
C GLN A 130 0.90 -5.38 16.21
N LYS A 131 0.54 -5.42 17.50
CA LYS A 131 -0.10 -6.58 18.11
C LYS A 131 -1.59 -6.55 17.78
N ILE A 132 -2.11 -7.63 17.19
CA ILE A 132 -3.54 -7.79 16.92
C ILE A 132 -4.02 -9.15 17.42
N SER A 133 -5.33 -9.33 17.48
CA SER A 133 -5.97 -10.62 17.68
C SER A 133 -6.90 -10.91 16.51
N ILE A 134 -6.88 -12.15 16.00
CA ILE A 134 -7.85 -12.68 15.06
C ILE A 134 -8.45 -13.94 15.69
N ASN A 135 -9.76 -13.95 15.94
CA ASN A 135 -10.46 -15.07 16.59
C ASN A 135 -9.78 -15.52 17.90
N ARG A 136 -9.32 -14.57 18.71
CA ARG A 136 -8.59 -14.76 19.98
C ARG A 136 -7.17 -15.31 19.85
N LYS A 137 -6.68 -15.57 18.63
CA LYS A 137 -5.27 -15.87 18.38
C LYS A 137 -4.50 -14.57 18.18
N ASP A 138 -3.39 -14.42 18.90
CA ASP A 138 -2.55 -13.23 18.84
C ASP A 138 -1.56 -13.30 17.68
N TYR A 139 -1.34 -12.16 17.05
CA TYR A 139 -0.35 -11.96 16.00
C TYR A 139 0.45 -10.69 16.28
N ILE A 140 1.71 -10.68 15.87
CA ILE A 140 2.56 -9.49 15.83
C ILE A 140 2.91 -9.26 14.37
N ILE A 141 2.53 -8.09 13.84
CA ILE A 141 2.81 -7.69 12.46
C ILE A 141 3.86 -6.59 12.50
N SER A 142 5.00 -6.84 11.89
CA SER A 142 6.10 -5.86 11.83
C SER A 142 5.79 -4.71 10.86
N PRO A 143 6.47 -3.55 11.01
CA PRO A 143 6.35 -2.44 10.07
C PRO A 143 6.53 -2.86 8.61
N ARG A 144 5.75 -2.26 7.70
CA ARG A 144 5.77 -2.55 6.25
C ARG A 144 5.64 -4.04 5.93
N SER A 145 4.79 -4.73 6.70
CA SER A 145 4.43 -6.11 6.44
C SER A 145 2.91 -6.31 6.49
N PHE A 146 2.43 -7.45 6.01
CA PHE A 146 1.02 -7.79 6.06
C PHE A 146 0.81 -9.26 6.40
N LEU A 147 -0.31 -9.58 7.04
CA LEU A 147 -0.81 -10.94 7.15
C LEU A 147 -1.78 -11.23 6.02
N LYS A 148 -1.72 -12.45 5.49
CA LYS A 148 -2.64 -12.98 4.51
C LYS A 148 -3.29 -14.25 5.08
N LEU A 149 -4.62 -14.26 5.18
CA LEU A 149 -5.37 -15.39 5.73
C LEU A 149 -6.45 -15.83 4.75
N LYS A 150 -6.55 -17.13 4.50
CA LYS A 150 -7.71 -17.69 3.81
C LYS A 150 -8.92 -17.62 4.74
N VAL A 151 -10.03 -17.11 4.25
CA VAL A 151 -11.29 -17.01 5.00
C VAL A 151 -12.32 -17.99 4.46
N ILE A 152 -13.12 -18.55 5.36
CA ILE A 152 -14.20 -19.47 5.03
C ILE A 152 -15.51 -18.68 4.95
N PRO A 153 -16.25 -18.77 3.83
CA PRO A 153 -17.55 -18.11 3.70
C PRO A 153 -18.52 -18.50 4.83
N GLY A 154 -19.21 -17.51 5.39
CA GLY A 154 -20.17 -17.69 6.47
C GLY A 154 -19.57 -17.74 7.88
N GLU A 155 -18.26 -17.93 8.03
CA GLU A 155 -17.59 -17.81 9.33
C GLU A 155 -17.41 -16.35 9.75
N ILE A 156 -17.56 -16.08 11.05
CA ILE A 156 -17.34 -14.75 11.63
C ILE A 156 -15.90 -14.66 12.13
N TYR A 157 -15.13 -13.76 11.52
CA TYR A 157 -13.79 -13.39 11.94
C TYR A 157 -13.84 -12.12 12.79
N THR A 158 -13.34 -12.20 14.02
CA THR A 158 -13.21 -11.04 14.92
C THR A 158 -11.75 -10.59 14.94
N VAL A 159 -11.46 -9.40 14.40
CA VAL A 159 -10.14 -8.78 14.37
C VAL A 159 -10.11 -7.63 15.37
N SER A 160 -9.12 -7.57 16.26
CA SER A 160 -8.97 -6.48 17.24
C SER A 160 -7.53 -5.99 17.38
N THR A 161 -7.35 -4.70 17.68
CA THR A 161 -6.01 -4.10 17.87
C THR A 161 -5.42 -4.34 19.26
N LYS A 162 -6.12 -5.06 20.14
CA LYS A 162 -5.74 -5.39 21.53
C LYS A 162 -5.30 -4.22 22.43
N LYS A 163 -5.46 -2.97 21.99
CA LYS A 163 -5.09 -1.78 22.75
C LYS A 163 -6.27 -1.33 23.61
N LEU A 164 -5.96 -0.58 24.68
CA LEU A 164 -6.99 0.05 25.51
C LEU A 164 -7.82 1.00 24.62
N LEU A 165 -9.14 0.82 24.55
CA LEU A 165 -10.04 1.51 23.61
C LEU A 165 -9.76 1.23 22.11
N GLY A 166 -9.04 0.16 21.80
CA GLY A 166 -8.69 -0.20 20.42
C GLY A 166 -9.88 -0.73 19.64
N SER A 167 -9.86 -0.50 18.32
CA SER A 167 -10.91 -0.98 17.42
C SER A 167 -11.00 -2.50 17.36
N THR A 168 -12.23 -2.99 17.22
CA THR A 168 -12.57 -4.39 16.91
C THR A 168 -13.54 -4.40 15.74
N VAL A 169 -13.28 -5.23 14.74
CA VAL A 169 -14.15 -5.40 13.57
C VAL A 169 -14.53 -6.88 13.48
N LYS A 170 -15.81 -7.14 13.18
CA LYS A 170 -16.31 -8.48 12.85
C LYS A 170 -16.59 -8.53 11.37
N ILE A 171 -16.06 -9.55 10.70
CA ILE A 171 -16.17 -9.74 9.26
C ILE A 171 -16.77 -11.12 9.04
N GLN A 172 -17.78 -11.20 8.17
CA GLN A 172 -18.36 -12.47 7.74
C GLN A 172 -18.34 -12.52 6.22
N PRO A 173 -17.26 -13.07 5.62
CA PRO A 173 -17.11 -13.14 4.18
C PRO A 173 -18.23 -13.99 3.57
N LYS A 174 -18.74 -13.57 2.41
CA LYS A 174 -19.66 -14.37 1.60
C LYS A 174 -18.88 -15.10 0.50
N ALA A 175 -19.49 -16.15 -0.06
CA ALA A 175 -18.84 -16.98 -1.07
C ALA A 175 -18.47 -16.22 -2.36
N THR A 176 -19.15 -15.10 -2.63
CA THR A 176 -18.93 -14.25 -3.81
C THR A 176 -18.10 -13.00 -3.49
N ASP A 177 -17.72 -12.78 -2.23
CA ASP A 177 -17.00 -11.57 -1.85
C ASP A 177 -15.59 -11.61 -2.42
N ASP A 178 -15.15 -10.48 -2.97
CA ASP A 178 -13.76 -10.21 -3.28
C ASP A 178 -12.91 -10.31 -1.99
N ASN A 179 -11.60 -10.31 -2.13
CA ASN A 179 -10.71 -10.23 -0.98
C ASN A 179 -11.03 -8.99 -0.12
N VAL A 180 -10.87 -9.14 1.20
CA VAL A 180 -11.08 -8.06 2.16
C VAL A 180 -9.74 -7.53 2.66
N TYR A 181 -9.59 -6.21 2.67
CA TYR A 181 -8.32 -5.56 2.95
C TYR A 181 -8.45 -4.58 4.11
N PHE A 182 -7.57 -4.70 5.09
CA PHE A 182 -7.54 -3.84 6.27
C PHE A 182 -6.14 -3.30 6.53
N GLN A 183 -6.07 -2.09 7.08
CA GLN A 183 -4.85 -1.48 7.58
C GLN A 183 -4.98 -1.24 9.08
N ILE A 184 -3.95 -1.60 9.83
CA ILE A 184 -3.86 -1.33 11.26
C ILE A 184 -3.06 -0.06 11.47
N SER A 185 -3.66 0.90 12.18
CA SER A 185 -2.99 2.13 12.57
C SER A 185 -2.50 2.08 14.03
N SER A 186 -1.39 2.76 14.29
CA SER A 186 -0.83 2.88 15.64
C SER A 186 -1.54 3.94 16.48
N LEU A 187 -1.22 3.94 17.77
CA LEU A 187 -1.61 5.00 18.70
C LEU A 187 -1.18 6.36 18.12
N LYS A 188 -2.13 7.30 18.03
CA LYS A 188 -1.86 8.69 17.68
C LYS A 188 -2.31 9.57 18.85
N VAL A 189 -1.37 10.38 19.35
CA VAL A 189 -1.63 11.42 20.35
C VAL A 189 -1.59 12.75 19.61
N LYS A 190 -2.66 13.53 19.70
CA LYS A 190 -2.71 14.88 19.13
C LYS A 190 -3.14 15.88 20.21
N PRO A 191 -2.60 17.10 20.21
CA PRO A 191 -3.16 18.16 21.03
C PRO A 191 -4.62 18.41 20.63
N ASP A 192 -5.45 18.70 21.63
CA ASP A 192 -6.83 19.09 21.43
C ASP A 192 -6.90 20.58 21.06
N ASN A 193 -7.42 20.87 19.87
CA ASN A 193 -7.48 22.21 19.31
C ASN A 193 -8.80 22.93 19.65
N LEU A 194 -9.66 22.34 20.49
CA LEU A 194 -10.96 22.89 20.87
C LEU A 194 -10.91 23.95 21.99
N GLY A 195 -9.73 24.51 22.28
CA GLY A 195 -9.58 25.72 23.10
C GLY A 195 -9.54 25.53 24.62
N VAL A 196 -9.83 24.34 25.15
CA VAL A 196 -9.82 24.06 26.61
C VAL A 196 -8.50 23.45 27.09
N GLY A 197 -7.59 23.12 26.16
CA GLY A 197 -6.35 22.39 26.48
C GLY A 197 -6.66 20.93 26.81
N GLY A 198 -6.22 20.03 25.93
CA GLY A 198 -6.50 18.60 26.08
C GLY A 198 -5.61 17.74 25.18
N LEU A 199 -5.69 16.42 25.34
CA LEU A 199 -5.01 15.45 24.51
C LEU A 199 -6.03 14.50 23.88
N ASN A 200 -6.06 14.45 22.54
CA ASN A 200 -6.81 13.48 21.78
C ASN A 200 -5.98 12.20 21.60
N LEU A 201 -6.43 11.12 22.21
CA LEU A 201 -5.80 9.80 22.15
C LEU A 201 -6.61 8.88 21.23
N LYS A 202 -6.04 8.46 20.09
CA LYS A 202 -6.58 7.35 19.28
C LYS A 202 -5.68 6.15 19.45
N SER A 203 -6.12 5.14 20.21
CA SER A 203 -5.27 4.02 20.62
C SER A 203 -4.85 3.10 19.47
N GLY A 204 -5.60 3.07 18.38
CA GLY A 204 -5.23 2.37 17.14
C GLY A 204 -6.48 1.84 16.48
N ASP A 205 -6.55 1.99 15.16
CA ASP A 205 -7.76 1.76 14.38
C ASP A 205 -7.56 0.66 13.34
N ILE A 206 -8.67 0.06 12.90
CA ILE A 206 -8.75 -0.91 11.80
C ILE A 206 -9.48 -0.21 10.67
N ILE A 207 -8.77 0.06 9.58
CA ILE A 207 -9.27 0.85 8.44
C ILE A 207 -9.46 -0.10 7.26
N GLY A 208 -10.65 -0.13 6.67
CA GLY A 208 -10.87 -0.84 5.41
C GLY A 208 -10.14 -0.15 4.25
N LEU A 209 -9.48 -0.94 3.40
CA LEU A 209 -8.76 -0.42 2.23
C LEU A 209 -9.52 -0.69 0.94
N GLU A 210 -9.41 0.24 0.00
CA GLU A 210 -9.79 0.01 -1.39
C GLU A 210 -8.77 -0.94 -2.05
N LYS A 211 -9.27 -1.81 -2.94
CA LYS A 211 -8.51 -2.91 -3.53
C LYS A 211 -7.26 -2.46 -4.28
N SER A 212 -7.34 -1.44 -5.13
CA SER A 212 -6.21 -0.94 -5.92
C SER A 212 -5.05 -0.49 -5.01
N TYR A 213 -5.37 0.25 -3.94
CA TYR A 213 -4.36 0.65 -2.97
C TYR A 213 -3.82 -0.55 -2.16
N ALA A 214 -4.69 -1.47 -1.73
CA ALA A 214 -4.25 -2.63 -0.95
C ALA A 214 -3.36 -3.58 -1.75
N GLU A 215 -3.68 -3.82 -3.02
CA GLU A 215 -2.84 -4.61 -3.92
C GLU A 215 -1.50 -3.93 -4.19
N PHE A 216 -1.47 -2.60 -4.29
CA PHE A 216 -0.22 -1.86 -4.32
C PHE A 216 0.60 -2.08 -3.06
N LEU A 217 0.01 -1.96 -1.86
CA LEU A 217 0.71 -2.27 -0.61
C LEU A 217 1.22 -3.71 -0.60
N SER A 218 0.48 -4.67 -1.13
CA SER A 218 0.87 -6.09 -1.16
C SER A 218 2.14 -6.38 -1.95
N VAL A 219 2.54 -5.50 -2.89
CA VAL A 219 3.79 -5.65 -3.64
C VAL A 219 4.97 -4.92 -3.01
N ILE A 220 4.72 -3.86 -2.23
CA ILE A 220 5.79 -3.07 -1.57
C ILE A 220 5.97 -3.41 -0.08
N TYR A 221 5.11 -4.25 0.48
CA TYR A 221 5.19 -4.76 1.85
C TYR A 221 5.56 -6.24 1.84
N LYS A 222 6.19 -6.68 2.92
CA LYS A 222 6.56 -8.09 3.10
C LYS A 222 5.37 -8.90 3.63
N GLU A 223 5.07 -10.03 3.02
CA GLU A 223 4.14 -10.98 3.64
C GLU A 223 4.76 -11.57 4.90
N SER A 224 4.07 -11.44 6.03
CA SER A 224 4.40 -12.07 7.30
C SER A 224 3.80 -13.47 7.30
N LYS A 225 4.67 -14.49 7.28
CA LYS A 225 4.26 -15.89 7.43
C LYS A 225 4.20 -16.20 8.93
N PRO A 226 3.01 -16.45 9.51
CA PRO A 226 2.85 -16.78 10.91
C PRO A 226 3.40 -18.18 11.27
#